data_AF-A0A3B8WFR1-F1
#
_entry.id   AF-A0A3B8WFR1-F1
#
_cell.length_a   1.000
_cell.length_b   1.000
_cell.length_c   1.000
_cell.angle_alpha   90.00
_cell.angle_beta   90.00
_cell.angle_gamma   90.00
#
_symmetry.space_group_name_H-M   'P 1'
#
loop_
_entity.id
_entity.type
_entity.pdbx_description
1 polymer ?
#
loop_
_entity_poly.entity_id
_entity_poly.type
_entity_poly.pdbx_seq_one_letter_code
_entity_poly.pdbx_strand_id
1 'polypeptide(L)'
;ALRFTAKSARRWSAARVSHTALGAISFLAMEAIGGSITLHYGFDNAVAAILAVSLVIFLTAIPISYYAARYGVDIDLLTRGAGFGYIGSTITSLIYASFTFIFFAIEAAIMAMALEMLFAIPLVLGYLICAVVIIPLVTHGITTISRFQVWTQPLFILLQLAPFVFIIYADASSITDWTQFQGVGLPADNGFDLLLFGA
;
A
#
# COMPACT_ATOMS: atom_id res chain seq x y z
N ALA A 1 -23.10 -20.73 -2.51
CA ALA A 1 -22.39 -20.92 -3.79
C ALA A 1 -20.89 -20.91 -3.53
N LEU A 2 -20.25 -22.07 -3.55
CA LEU A 2 -18.82 -22.25 -3.32
C LEU A 2 -18.06 -21.69 -4.53
N ARG A 3 -17.46 -20.49 -4.42
CA ARG A 3 -16.71 -19.88 -5.51
C ARG A 3 -15.30 -20.47 -5.59
N PHE A 4 -15.23 -21.72 -6.05
CA PHE A 4 -14.00 -22.29 -6.56
C PHE A 4 -13.59 -21.51 -7.82
N THR A 5 -12.35 -21.03 -7.89
CA THR A 5 -11.83 -20.41 -9.11
C THR A 5 -11.62 -21.49 -10.18
N ALA A 6 -12.49 -21.51 -11.19
CA ALA A 6 -12.44 -22.49 -12.27
C ALA A 6 -11.05 -22.56 -12.91
N LYS A 7 -10.56 -23.77 -13.21
CA LYS A 7 -9.24 -23.98 -13.84
C LYS A 7 -9.11 -23.21 -15.17
N SER A 8 -10.21 -23.02 -15.89
CA SER A 8 -10.27 -22.26 -17.14
C SER A 8 -9.99 -20.76 -16.99
N ALA A 9 -10.08 -20.20 -15.77
CA ALA A 9 -9.77 -18.80 -15.45
C ALA A 9 -8.28 -18.56 -15.16
N ARG A 10 -7.46 -19.62 -15.01
CA ARG A 10 -6.01 -19.54 -14.72
C ARG A 10 -5.18 -19.27 -15.99
N ARG A 11 -5.40 -18.11 -16.62
CA ARG A 11 -4.81 -17.77 -17.94
C ARG A 11 -3.63 -16.81 -17.87
N TRP A 12 -3.32 -16.28 -16.69
CA TRP A 12 -2.34 -15.20 -16.53
C TRP A 12 -0.98 -15.75 -16.07
N SER A 13 0.11 -15.26 -16.66
CA SER A 13 1.47 -15.61 -16.26
C SER A 13 1.80 -15.06 -14.87
N ALA A 14 2.71 -15.73 -14.14
CA ALA A 14 3.14 -15.29 -12.82
C ALA A 14 3.63 -13.84 -12.83
N ALA A 15 4.43 -13.44 -13.83
CA ALA A 15 4.91 -12.07 -13.98
C ALA A 15 3.78 -11.03 -14.09
N ARG A 16 2.72 -11.33 -14.85
CA ARG A 16 1.58 -10.42 -14.99
C ARG A 16 0.76 -10.32 -13.71
N VAL A 17 0.61 -11.43 -12.98
CA VAL A 17 -0.03 -11.45 -11.66
C VAL A 17 0.78 -10.63 -10.66
N SER A 18 2.09 -10.82 -10.60
CA SER A 18 2.98 -10.06 -9.71
C SER A 18 2.95 -8.56 -10.02
N HIS A 19 3.01 -8.16 -11.30
CA HIS A 19 2.94 -6.75 -11.67
C HIS A 19 1.60 -6.11 -11.30
N THR A 20 0.50 -6.84 -11.46
CA THR A 20 -0.84 -6.36 -11.05
C THR A 20 -0.92 -6.24 -9.53
N ALA A 21 -0.35 -7.19 -8.79
CA ALA A 21 -0.28 -7.14 -7.34
C ALA A 21 0.56 -5.95 -6.84
N LEU A 22 1.74 -5.72 -7.43
CA LEU A 22 2.62 -4.59 -7.10
C LEU A 22 1.92 -3.25 -7.29
N GLY A 23 1.24 -3.07 -8.43
CA GLY A 23 0.48 -1.85 -8.64
C GLY A 23 -0.70 -1.71 -7.67
N ALA A 24 -1.35 -2.82 -7.26
CA ALA A 24 -2.50 -2.76 -6.35
C ALA A 24 -2.10 -2.38 -4.91
N ILE A 25 -0.84 -2.61 -4.53
CA ILE A 25 -0.27 -2.20 -3.24
C ILE A 25 0.48 -0.87 -3.29
N SER A 26 0.55 -0.24 -4.47
CA SER A 26 1.21 1.07 -4.65
C SER A 26 0.17 2.18 -4.53
N PHE A 27 0.23 2.97 -3.46
CA PHE A 27 -0.66 4.10 -3.23
C PHE A 27 -0.02 5.13 -2.28
N LEU A 28 -0.43 6.39 -2.38
CA LEU A 28 0.26 7.54 -1.80
C LEU A 28 0.26 7.51 -0.27
N ALA A 29 -0.77 6.94 0.36
CA ALA A 29 -0.87 6.84 1.80
C ALA A 29 0.28 6.03 2.41
N MET A 30 0.76 4.97 1.75
CA MET A 30 1.92 4.21 2.25
C MET A 30 3.20 5.04 2.26
N GLU A 31 3.37 5.90 1.26
CA GLU A 31 4.54 6.78 1.18
C GLU A 31 4.50 7.85 2.28
N ALA A 32 3.34 8.45 2.50
CA ALA A 32 3.13 9.40 3.59
C ALA A 32 3.34 8.77 4.97
N ILE A 33 2.83 7.55 5.17
CA ILE A 33 3.01 6.79 6.42
C ILE A 33 4.50 6.44 6.60
N GLY A 34 5.17 5.94 5.56
CA GLY A 34 6.60 5.63 5.61
C GLY A 34 7.46 6.84 5.97
N GLY A 35 7.20 8.00 5.34
CA GLY A 35 7.88 9.25 5.67
C GLY A 35 7.62 9.71 7.10
N SER A 36 6.38 9.58 7.58
CA SER A 36 6.01 9.89 8.98
C SER A 36 6.78 9.03 9.98
N ILE A 37 6.93 7.72 9.72
CA ILE A 37 7.72 6.82 10.57
C ILE A 37 9.17 7.33 10.68
N THR A 38 9.82 7.69 9.56
CA THR A 38 11.17 8.24 9.59
C THR A 38 11.24 9.56 10.35
N LEU A 39 10.24 10.44 10.21
CA LEU A 39 10.16 11.71 10.93
C LEU A 39 10.06 11.52 12.45
N HIS A 40 9.29 10.53 12.90
CA HIS A 40 9.05 10.30 14.33
C HIS A 40 10.12 9.44 15.02
N TYR A 41 10.70 8.47 14.31
CA TYR A 41 11.57 7.46 14.92
C TYR A 41 13.02 7.50 14.45
N GLY A 42 13.34 8.37 13.49
CA GLY A 42 14.67 8.46 12.87
C GLY A 42 14.92 7.39 11.81
N PHE A 43 16.01 7.55 11.05
CA PHE A 43 16.35 6.69 9.93
C PHE A 43 16.65 5.25 10.36
N ASP A 44 17.51 5.06 11.36
CA ASP A 44 17.98 3.74 11.79
C ASP A 44 16.82 2.85 12.28
N ASN A 45 15.97 3.38 13.16
CA ASN A 45 14.84 2.63 13.70
C ASN A 45 13.77 2.38 12.63
N ALA A 46 13.47 3.37 11.78
CA ALA A 46 12.50 3.21 10.70
C ALA A 46 12.92 2.11 9.72
N VAL A 47 14.18 2.14 9.26
CA VAL A 47 14.69 1.12 8.33
C VAL A 47 14.71 -0.26 8.98
N ALA A 48 15.20 -0.37 10.21
CA ALA A 48 15.24 -1.64 10.93
C ALA A 48 13.82 -2.23 11.11
N ALA A 49 12.86 -1.42 11.56
CA ALA A 49 11.48 -1.84 11.79
C ALA A 49 10.80 -2.27 10.47
N ILE A 50 10.94 -1.47 9.41
CA ILE A 50 10.38 -1.78 8.09
C ILE A 50 10.95 -3.10 7.56
N LEU A 51 12.27 -3.31 7.65
CA LEU A 51 12.90 -4.55 7.20
C LEU A 51 12.46 -5.77 8.03
N ALA A 52 12.40 -5.64 9.35
CA ALA A 52 11.96 -6.71 10.24
C ALA A 52 10.51 -7.12 9.96
N VAL A 53 9.59 -6.16 9.88
CA VAL A 53 8.18 -6.41 9.57
C VAL A 53 8.02 -6.98 8.16
N SER A 54 8.74 -6.44 7.18
CA SER A 54 8.72 -6.96 5.80
C SER A 54 9.18 -8.41 5.74
N LEU A 55 10.21 -8.80 6.50
CA LEU A 55 10.69 -10.17 6.58
C LEU A 55 9.63 -11.10 7.19
N VAL A 56 8.98 -10.68 8.28
CA VAL A 56 7.90 -11.45 8.92
C VAL A 56 6.73 -11.64 7.96
N ILE A 57 6.28 -10.58 7.28
CA ILE A 57 5.21 -10.65 6.29
C ILE A 57 5.60 -11.58 5.13
N PHE A 58 6.83 -11.46 4.63
CA PHE A 58 7.32 -12.28 3.53
C PHE A 58 7.35 -13.77 3.90
N LEU A 59 7.93 -14.11 5.05
CA LEU A 59 8.03 -15.49 5.53
C LEU A 59 6.65 -16.11 5.80
N THR A 60 5.70 -15.34 6.30
CA THR A 60 4.33 -15.80 6.56
C THR A 60 3.48 -15.88 5.29
N ALA A 61 3.69 -14.99 4.32
CA ALA A 61 2.94 -14.96 3.07
C ALA A 61 3.28 -16.13 2.14
N ILE A 62 4.51 -16.67 2.18
CA ILE A 62 4.95 -17.81 1.36
C ILE A 62 4.04 -19.04 1.54
N PRO A 63 3.89 -19.62 2.75
CA PRO A 63 3.07 -20.82 2.93
C PRO A 63 1.60 -20.55 2.62
N ILE A 64 1.07 -19.39 3.04
CA ILE A 64 -0.33 -19.02 2.81
C ILE A 64 -0.62 -18.97 1.30
N SER A 65 0.21 -18.24 0.54
CA SER A 65 0.02 -18.07 -0.91
C SER A 65 0.21 -19.39 -1.66
N TYR A 66 1.18 -20.21 -1.27
CA TYR A 66 1.42 -21.51 -1.87
C TYR A 66 0.20 -22.44 -1.72
N TYR A 67 -0.33 -22.57 -0.51
CA TYR A 67 -1.48 -23.45 -0.25
C TYR A 67 -2.78 -22.89 -0.83
N ALA A 68 -3.00 -21.57 -0.77
CA ALA A 68 -4.14 -20.93 -1.43
C ALA A 68 -4.15 -21.19 -2.95
N ALA A 69 -2.99 -21.06 -3.62
CA ALA A 69 -2.87 -21.33 -5.05
C ALA A 69 -3.01 -22.81 -5.41
N ARG A 70 -2.41 -23.71 -4.61
CA ARG A 70 -2.45 -25.16 -4.82
C ARG A 70 -3.87 -25.71 -4.69
N TYR A 71 -4.59 -25.29 -3.66
CA TYR A 71 -5.94 -25.78 -3.36
C TYR A 71 -7.07 -24.92 -3.93
N GLY A 72 -6.76 -23.74 -4.50
CA GLY A 72 -7.75 -22.84 -5.07
C GLY A 72 -8.71 -22.26 -4.02
N VAL A 73 -8.17 -21.99 -2.82
CA VAL A 73 -8.91 -21.59 -1.64
C VAL A 73 -8.85 -20.07 -1.54
N ASP A 74 -10.03 -19.45 -1.44
CA ASP A 74 -10.17 -18.01 -1.21
C ASP A 74 -10.11 -17.69 0.28
N ILE A 75 -9.92 -16.41 0.64
CA ILE A 75 -9.81 -15.96 2.02
C ILE A 75 -11.00 -16.41 2.89
N ASP A 76 -12.22 -16.35 2.35
CA ASP A 76 -13.45 -16.82 3.01
C ASP A 76 -13.41 -18.32 3.32
N LEU A 77 -12.78 -19.11 2.45
CA LEU A 77 -12.65 -20.55 2.63
C LEU A 77 -11.52 -20.87 3.63
N LEU A 78 -10.47 -20.05 3.70
CA LEU A 78 -9.43 -20.17 4.74
C LEU A 78 -10.03 -19.94 6.13
N THR A 79 -10.86 -18.90 6.32
CA THR A 79 -11.51 -18.65 7.62
C THR A 79 -12.45 -19.78 8.02
N ARG A 80 -13.17 -20.35 7.05
CA ARG A 80 -14.03 -21.52 7.28
C ARG A 80 -13.22 -22.76 7.64
N GLY A 81 -12.13 -23.02 6.91
CA GLY A 81 -11.23 -24.14 7.15
C GLY A 81 -10.51 -24.05 8.49
N ALA A 82 -10.32 -22.84 9.03
CA ALA A 82 -9.74 -22.59 10.34
C ALA A 82 -10.74 -22.79 11.51
N GLY A 83 -11.98 -23.19 11.25
CA GLY A 83 -12.97 -23.51 12.28
C GLY A 83 -13.92 -22.37 12.67
N PHE A 84 -13.78 -21.17 12.08
CA PHE A 84 -14.66 -20.04 12.38
C PHE A 84 -16.02 -20.07 11.62
N GLY A 85 -16.19 -21.02 10.71
CA GLY A 85 -17.44 -21.24 9.98
C GLY A 85 -17.90 -20.03 9.15
N TYR A 86 -19.20 -19.93 8.90
CA TYR A 86 -19.78 -18.86 8.09
C TYR A 86 -19.74 -17.49 8.78
N ILE A 87 -19.92 -17.46 10.11
CA ILE A 87 -19.90 -16.21 10.88
C ILE A 87 -18.51 -15.58 10.85
N GLY A 88 -17.45 -16.37 11.09
CA GLY A 88 -16.08 -15.87 11.00
C GLY A 88 -15.71 -15.38 9.61
N SER A 89 -16.11 -16.11 8.57
CA SER A 89 -15.94 -15.66 7.19
C SER A 89 -16.58 -14.29 6.95
N THR A 90 -17.83 -14.08 7.38
CA THR A 90 -18.49 -12.76 7.26
C THR A 90 -17.75 -11.66 8.03
N ILE A 91 -17.29 -11.94 9.25
CA ILE A 91 -16.53 -10.97 10.06
C ILE A 91 -15.22 -10.60 9.36
N THR A 92 -14.46 -11.57 8.86
CA THR A 92 -13.22 -11.32 8.13
C THR A 92 -13.47 -10.54 6.84
N SER A 93 -14.52 -10.86 6.08
CA SER A 93 -14.88 -10.07 4.90
C SER A 93 -15.27 -8.63 5.27
N LEU A 94 -15.97 -8.41 6.39
CA LEU A 94 -16.33 -7.07 6.88
C LEU A 94 -15.08 -6.27 7.27
N ILE A 95 -14.14 -6.88 7.98
CA ILE A 95 -12.86 -6.27 8.34
C ILE A 95 -12.13 -5.84 7.06
N TYR A 96 -12.03 -6.73 6.06
CA TYR A 96 -11.37 -6.43 4.79
C TYR A 96 -12.06 -5.30 4.01
N ALA A 97 -13.39 -5.32 3.95
CA ALA A 97 -14.17 -4.25 3.32
C ALA A 97 -13.92 -2.90 4.02
N SER A 98 -13.88 -2.90 5.36
CA SER A 98 -13.62 -1.71 6.16
C SER A 98 -12.23 -1.13 5.90
N PHE A 99 -11.19 -1.97 5.85
CA PHE A 99 -9.84 -1.54 5.45
C PHE A 99 -9.82 -0.90 4.07
N THR A 100 -10.55 -1.46 3.12
CA THR A 100 -10.66 -0.89 1.76
C THR A 100 -11.29 0.50 1.78
N PHE A 101 -12.35 0.70 2.57
CA PHE A 101 -12.98 2.02 2.71
C PHE A 101 -12.06 3.03 3.39
N ILE A 102 -11.29 2.62 4.41
CA ILE A 102 -10.31 3.47 5.08
C ILE A 102 -9.25 3.95 4.09
N PHE A 103 -8.64 3.04 3.33
CA PHE A 103 -7.63 3.43 2.34
C PHE A 103 -8.21 4.30 1.23
N PHE A 104 -9.41 3.98 0.75
CA PHE A 104 -10.11 4.84 -0.20
C PHE A 104 -10.32 6.26 0.33
N ALA A 105 -10.73 6.41 1.59
CA ALA A 105 -10.92 7.71 2.22
C ALA A 105 -9.61 8.48 2.38
N ILE A 106 -8.53 7.81 2.78
CA ILE A 106 -7.21 8.44 2.94
C ILE A 106 -6.65 8.87 1.58
N GLU A 107 -6.73 8.03 0.56
CA GLU A 107 -6.30 8.39 -0.80
C GLU A 107 -7.11 9.57 -1.35
N ALA A 108 -8.43 9.57 -1.16
CA ALA A 108 -9.27 10.70 -1.54
C ALA A 108 -8.89 11.98 -0.78
N ALA A 109 -8.47 11.87 0.49
CA ALA A 109 -8.01 13.02 1.26
C ALA A 109 -6.68 13.57 0.73
N ILE A 110 -5.71 12.69 0.42
CA ILE A 110 -4.43 13.08 -0.19
C ILE A 110 -4.64 13.78 -1.53
N MET A 111 -5.50 13.20 -2.39
CA MET A 111 -5.83 13.78 -3.69
C MET A 111 -6.56 15.11 -3.57
N ALA A 112 -7.48 15.25 -2.60
CA ALA A 112 -8.18 16.51 -2.35
C ALA A 112 -7.22 17.62 -1.89
N MET A 113 -6.23 17.30 -1.03
CA MET A 113 -5.17 18.24 -0.68
C MET A 113 -4.37 18.68 -1.91
N ALA A 114 -4.05 17.76 -2.82
CA ALA A 114 -3.38 18.11 -4.07
C ALA A 114 -4.23 19.03 -4.97
N LEU A 115 -5.55 18.78 -5.06
CA LEU A 115 -6.48 19.62 -5.81
C LEU A 115 -6.63 21.02 -5.19
N GLU A 116 -6.64 21.12 -3.87
CA GLU A 116 -6.62 22.40 -3.16
C GLU A 116 -5.35 23.17 -3.47
N MET A 117 -4.18 22.53 -3.39
CA MET A 117 -2.89 23.20 -3.66
C MET A 117 -2.74 23.67 -5.11
N LEU A 118 -3.22 22.88 -6.09
CA LEU A 118 -3.00 23.17 -7.51
C LEU A 118 -4.08 24.06 -8.12
N PHE A 119 -5.33 23.90 -7.69
CA PHE A 119 -6.49 24.56 -8.30
C PHE A 119 -7.32 25.39 -7.32
N ALA A 120 -6.89 25.51 -6.05
CA ALA A 120 -7.62 26.20 -4.99
C ALA A 120 -9.06 25.67 -4.78
N ILE A 121 -9.28 24.39 -5.07
CA ILE A 121 -10.59 23.74 -4.85
C ILE A 121 -10.74 23.48 -3.35
N PRO A 122 -11.85 23.91 -2.71
CA PRO A 122 -12.09 23.63 -1.30
C PRO A 122 -12.09 22.12 -1.00
N LEU A 123 -11.47 21.72 0.12
CA LEU A 123 -11.32 20.32 0.52
C LEU A 123 -12.62 19.50 0.47
N VAL A 124 -13.74 20.08 0.93
CA VAL A 124 -15.04 19.40 0.93
C VAL A 124 -15.46 19.00 -0.48
N LEU A 125 -15.25 19.89 -1.47
CA LEU A 125 -15.51 19.58 -2.88
C LEU A 125 -14.48 18.60 -3.43
N GLY A 126 -13.21 18.74 -3.04
CA GLY A 126 -12.14 17.81 -3.40
C GLY A 126 -12.46 16.37 -3.01
N TYR A 127 -12.92 16.13 -1.77
CA TYR A 127 -13.32 14.81 -1.29
C TYR A 127 -14.43 14.20 -2.14
N LEU A 128 -15.47 14.99 -2.45
CA LEU A 128 -16.59 14.54 -3.29
C LEU A 128 -16.14 14.23 -4.72
N ILE A 129 -15.32 15.09 -5.32
CA ILE A 129 -14.81 14.92 -6.69
C ILE A 129 -14.00 13.62 -6.78
N CYS A 130 -13.02 13.44 -5.88
CA CYS A 130 -12.18 12.25 -5.85
C CYS A 130 -13.01 10.97 -5.67
N ALA A 131 -14.03 11.00 -4.81
CA ALA A 131 -14.90 9.86 -4.58
C ALA A 131 -15.82 9.53 -5.76
N VAL A 132 -16.36 10.53 -6.45
CA VAL A 132 -17.27 10.32 -7.57
C VAL A 132 -16.54 9.87 -8.83
N VAL A 133 -15.35 10.42 -9.10
CA VAL A 133 -14.56 10.12 -10.31
C VAL A 133 -14.15 8.65 -10.38
N ILE A 134 -13.98 7.97 -9.23
CA ILE A 134 -13.58 6.56 -9.24
C ILE A 134 -14.71 5.59 -9.59
N ILE A 135 -15.98 5.97 -9.34
CA ILE A 135 -17.15 5.12 -9.59
C ILE A 135 -17.19 4.58 -11.03
N PRO A 136 -17.10 5.41 -12.09
CA PRO A 136 -17.09 4.90 -13.46
C PRO A 136 -15.87 4.03 -13.76
N LEU A 137 -14.73 4.25 -13.10
CA LEU A 137 -13.54 3.42 -13.31
C LEU A 137 -13.77 1.99 -12.80
N VAL A 138 -14.36 1.87 -11.61
CA VAL A 138 -14.60 0.56 -10.97
C VAL A 138 -15.76 -0.22 -11.62
N THR A 139 -16.75 0.46 -12.22
CA THR A 139 -17.89 -0.20 -12.87
C THR A 139 -17.48 -1.03 -14.09
N HIS A 140 -16.36 -0.70 -14.75
CA HIS A 140 -15.84 -1.44 -15.90
C HIS A 140 -15.00 -2.67 -15.51
N GLY A 141 -14.88 -2.98 -14.21
CA GLY A 141 -14.27 -4.19 -13.67
C GLY A 141 -12.74 -4.27 -13.80
N ILE A 142 -12.18 -5.39 -13.32
CA ILE A 142 -10.73 -5.59 -13.13
C ILE A 142 -9.92 -5.52 -14.43
N THR A 143 -10.51 -5.88 -15.58
CA THR A 143 -9.79 -5.88 -16.87
C THR A 143 -9.46 -4.45 -17.33
N THR A 144 -10.40 -3.52 -17.16
CA THR A 144 -10.20 -2.11 -17.51
C THR A 144 -9.23 -1.44 -16.54
N ILE A 145 -9.39 -1.71 -15.23
CA ILE A 145 -8.47 -1.23 -14.19
C ILE A 145 -7.04 -1.69 -14.47
N SER A 146 -6.84 -2.99 -14.72
CA SER A 146 -5.50 -3.56 -14.98
C SER A 146 -4.86 -2.96 -16.24
N ARG A 147 -5.64 -2.71 -17.31
CA ARG A 147 -5.13 -2.04 -18.51
C ARG A 147 -4.70 -0.61 -18.21
N PHE A 148 -5.55 0.17 -17.53
CA PHE A 148 -5.25 1.54 -17.13
C PHE A 148 -3.96 1.60 -16.31
N GLN A 149 -3.85 0.73 -15.31
CA GLN A 149 -2.72 0.64 -14.41
C GLN A 149 -1.40 0.33 -15.13
N VAL A 150 -1.39 -0.59 -16.09
CA VAL A 150 -0.16 -0.90 -16.86
C VAL A 150 0.33 0.32 -17.65
N TRP A 151 -0.57 1.17 -18.14
CA TRP A 151 -0.20 2.40 -18.85
C TRP A 151 0.23 3.53 -17.91
N THR A 152 -0.40 3.66 -16.74
CA THR A 152 -0.06 4.72 -15.78
C THR A 152 1.16 4.39 -14.93
N GLN A 153 1.48 3.11 -14.72
CA GLN A 153 2.58 2.68 -13.86
C GLN A 153 3.94 3.30 -14.24
N PRO A 154 4.37 3.32 -15.51
CA PRO A 154 5.65 3.93 -15.88
C PRO A 154 5.69 5.43 -15.57
N LEU A 155 4.59 6.15 -15.87
CA LEU A 155 4.47 7.56 -15.56
C LEU A 155 4.52 7.81 -14.05
N PHE A 156 3.80 7.00 -13.28
CA PHE A 156 3.79 7.08 -11.82
C PHE A 156 5.20 6.89 -11.24
N ILE A 157 5.94 5.86 -11.67
CA ILE A 157 7.32 5.61 -11.23
C ILE A 157 8.23 6.79 -11.59
N LEU A 158 8.12 7.33 -12.81
CA LEU A 158 8.92 8.48 -13.22
C LEU A 158 8.65 9.71 -12.35
N LEU A 159 7.37 10.00 -12.09
CA LEU A 159 6.98 11.11 -11.21
C LEU A 159 7.42 10.89 -9.77
N GLN A 160 7.42 9.65 -9.28
CA GLN A 160 7.88 9.32 -7.94
C GLN A 160 9.38 9.53 -7.77
N LEU A 161 10.17 9.19 -8.80
CA LEU A 161 11.62 9.34 -8.77
C LEU A 161 12.09 10.77 -9.04
N ALA A 162 11.31 11.57 -9.77
CA ALA A 162 11.64 12.95 -10.14
C ALA A 162 12.07 13.83 -8.94
N PRO A 163 11.34 13.90 -7.81
CA PRO A 163 11.75 14.73 -6.68
C PRO A 163 13.07 14.28 -6.06
N PHE A 164 13.33 12.97 -5.96
CA PHE A 164 14.61 12.46 -5.45
C PHE A 164 15.78 12.85 -6.35
N VAL A 165 15.63 12.68 -7.67
CA VAL A 165 16.66 13.07 -8.64
C VAL A 165 16.92 14.59 -8.57
N PHE A 166 15.86 15.40 -8.45
CA PHE A 166 15.98 16.84 -8.33
C PHE A 166 16.70 17.27 -7.05
N ILE A 167 16.34 16.69 -5.90
CA ILE A 167 16.98 16.98 -4.60
C ILE A 167 18.47 16.63 -4.64
N ILE A 168 18.81 15.43 -5.12
CA ILE A 168 20.21 14.97 -5.19
C ILE A 168 21.04 15.86 -6.14
N TYR A 169 20.44 16.31 -7.25
CA TYR A 169 21.10 17.23 -8.17
C TYR A 169 21.32 18.63 -7.56
N ALA A 170 20.36 19.11 -6.77
CA ALA A 170 20.43 20.42 -6.12
C ALA A 170 21.39 20.42 -4.91
N ASP A 171 21.37 19.37 -4.10
CA ASP A 171 22.22 19.18 -2.94
C ASP A 171 22.48 17.68 -2.68
N ALA A 172 23.71 17.24 -2.98
CA ALA A 172 24.12 15.87 -2.74
C ALA A 172 24.32 15.54 -1.23
N SER A 173 24.57 16.55 -0.38
CA SER A 173 24.74 16.32 1.06
C SER A 173 23.45 15.92 1.78
N SER A 174 22.29 16.25 1.21
CA SER A 174 20.97 15.84 1.69
C SER A 174 20.82 14.31 1.89
N ILE A 175 21.56 13.47 1.15
CA ILE A 175 21.55 12.01 1.37
C ILE A 175 22.17 11.68 2.73
N THR A 176 23.33 12.27 3.04
CA THR A 176 24.03 12.05 4.30
C THR A 176 23.16 12.53 5.46
N ASP A 177 22.59 13.74 5.33
CA ASP A 177 21.70 14.32 6.35
C ASP A 177 20.48 13.44 6.61
N TRP A 178 19.88 12.87 5.56
CA TRP A 178 18.77 11.94 5.69
C TRP A 178 19.16 10.64 6.39
N THR A 179 20.31 10.05 6.05
CA THR A 179 20.78 8.81 6.69
C THR A 179 21.18 9.01 8.15
N GLN A 180 21.54 10.24 8.55
CA GLN A 180 21.90 10.59 9.92
C GLN A 180 20.71 11.16 10.71
N PHE A 181 19.52 11.20 10.12
CA PHE A 181 18.36 11.82 10.73
C PHE A 181 17.85 11.02 11.94
N GLN A 182 17.85 11.66 13.12
CA GLN A 182 17.52 11.02 14.40
C GLN A 182 16.05 11.13 14.82
N GLY A 183 15.19 11.75 14.00
CA GLY A 183 13.78 11.97 14.36
C GLY A 183 13.51 13.32 15.05
N VAL A 184 12.27 13.79 14.98
CA VAL A 184 11.85 15.08 15.53
C VAL A 184 11.52 14.95 17.01
N GLY A 185 12.23 15.69 17.86
CA GLY A 185 11.94 15.77 19.31
C GLY A 185 12.52 14.63 20.15
N LEU A 186 13.38 13.79 19.56
CA LEU A 186 14.11 12.76 20.28
C LEU A 186 15.43 13.31 20.87
N PRO A 187 15.92 12.76 21.99
CA PRO A 187 17.25 13.06 22.48
C PRO A 187 18.29 12.81 21.39
N ALA A 188 19.34 13.62 21.33
CA ALA A 188 20.47 13.41 20.43
C ALA A 188 21.34 12.24 20.93
N ASP A 189 20.75 11.05 20.96
CA ASP A 189 21.49 9.80 21.10
C ASP A 189 21.71 9.24 19.70
N ASN A 190 22.94 8.81 19.43
CA ASN A 190 23.33 8.38 18.10
C ASN A 190 22.99 6.88 17.94
N GLY A 191 21.88 6.59 17.26
CA GLY A 191 21.66 5.28 16.65
C GLY A 191 20.39 4.52 17.04
N PHE A 192 20.44 3.21 16.84
CA PHE A 192 19.31 2.29 17.04
C PHE A 192 18.85 2.25 18.51
N ASP A 193 17.56 2.47 18.71
CA ASP A 193 16.88 2.35 20.00
C ASP A 193 15.82 1.25 19.92
N LEU A 194 15.97 0.23 20.78
CA LEU A 194 15.07 -0.91 20.81
C LEU A 194 13.62 -0.53 21.18
N LEU A 195 13.42 0.52 21.97
CA LEU A 195 12.09 1.01 22.32
C LEU A 195 11.42 1.68 21.12
N LEU A 196 12.15 2.51 20.38
CA LEU A 196 11.63 3.17 19.17
C LEU A 196 11.41 2.16 18.04
N PHE A 197 12.21 1.11 17.97
CA PHE A 197 12.00 0.00 17.03
C PHE A 197 10.70 -0.78 17.27
N GLY A 198 10.28 -0.91 18.54
CA GLY A 198 9.11 -1.69 18.94
C GLY A 198 7.82 -0.89 19.18
N ALA A 199 7.86 0.44 19.05
CA ALA A 199 6.75 1.36 19.28
C ALA A 199 5.80 1.43 18.08
#